data_AF-A0A8X7TJB3-F1
#
_entry.id   AF-A0A8X7TJB3-F1
#
_cell.length_a   1.000
_cell.length_b   1.000
_cell.length_c   1.000
_cell.angle_alpha   90.00
_cell.angle_beta   90.00
_cell.angle_gamma   90.00
#
_symmetry.space_group_name_H-M   'P 1'
#
loop_
_entity.id
_entity.type
_entity.pdbx_description
1 polymer ?
#
loop_
_entity_poly.entity_id
_entity_poly.type
_entity_poly.pdbx_seq_one_letter_code
_entity_poly.pdbx_strand_id
1 'polypeptide(L)'
;MLLENNSQSVLDGFMIQFNKNSFGLAAAEPLQVQPLQPGASARTMLPMVLSQNMSAGPTNSLLQVAVKNNQQPVWYFTDKIVLHALFSEDGRMERGTFLETWRSLPDSNEVQKDFPGITITSVESTLDLLAASNMFFIAKRKNGNQDVLYLSAKVPRG
;
A
#
# COMPACT_ATOMS: atom_id res chain seq x y z
N MET A 1 1.06 -10.72 9.53
CA MET A 1 0.99 -12.04 8.88
C MET A 1 0.59 -13.10 9.90
N LEU A 2 -0.17 -14.12 9.50
CA LEU A 2 -0.50 -15.30 10.31
C LEU A 2 0.19 -16.52 9.67
N LEU A 3 0.94 -17.28 10.48
CA LEU A 3 1.58 -18.53 10.07
C LEU A 3 0.95 -19.67 10.86
N GLU A 4 0.63 -20.77 10.19
CA GLU A 4 0.03 -21.95 10.80
C GLU A 4 0.84 -23.18 10.42
N ASN A 5 1.28 -23.95 11.42
CA ASN A 5 2.00 -25.19 11.18
C ASN A 5 1.04 -26.38 11.14
N ASN A 6 0.62 -26.75 9.94
CA ASN A 6 -0.20 -27.95 9.71
C ASN A 6 0.64 -29.21 9.41
N SER A 7 1.96 -29.16 9.61
CA SER A 7 2.86 -30.30 9.44
C SER A 7 3.00 -31.10 10.75
N GLN A 8 3.73 -32.21 10.68
CA GLN A 8 4.04 -33.07 11.84
C GLN A 8 5.39 -32.74 12.50
N SER A 9 6.13 -31.76 11.98
CA SER A 9 7.44 -31.35 12.50
C SER A 9 7.41 -29.92 13.04
N VAL A 10 8.29 -29.60 13.99
CA VAL A 10 8.53 -28.20 14.39
C VAL A 10 9.08 -27.43 13.19
N LEU A 11 8.55 -26.24 12.95
CA LEU A 11 9.02 -25.32 11.90
C LEU A 11 9.75 -24.14 12.53
N ASP A 12 10.97 -23.86 12.07
CA ASP A 12 11.79 -22.76 12.59
C ASP A 12 12.67 -22.12 11.49
N GLY A 13 13.36 -21.03 11.85
CA GLY A 13 14.23 -20.33 10.90
C GLY A 13 13.48 -19.71 9.73
N PHE A 14 12.29 -19.16 9.99
CA PHE A 14 11.49 -18.51 8.95
C PHE A 14 12.23 -17.31 8.33
N MET A 15 12.23 -17.26 7.01
CA MET A 15 12.80 -16.18 6.20
C MET A 15 11.79 -15.75 5.16
N ILE A 16 11.83 -14.46 4.83
CA ILE A 16 10.96 -13.85 3.81
C ILE A 16 11.79 -12.92 2.93
N GLN A 17 11.48 -12.92 1.63
CA GLN A 17 12.08 -12.02 0.66
C GLN A 17 11.02 -11.58 -0.34
N PHE A 18 11.13 -10.34 -0.81
CA PHE A 18 10.33 -9.82 -1.91
C PHE A 18 11.20 -9.69 -3.16
N ASN A 19 10.65 -10.01 -4.33
CA ASN A 19 11.30 -9.66 -5.59
C ASN A 19 11.28 -8.14 -5.79
N LYS A 20 12.06 -7.64 -6.74
CA LYS A 20 12.01 -6.24 -7.16
C LYS A 20 10.57 -5.86 -7.52
N ASN A 21 10.12 -4.70 -7.06
CA ASN A 21 8.76 -4.21 -7.25
C ASN A 21 8.74 -2.70 -7.49
N SER A 22 7.61 -2.18 -7.96
CA SER A 22 7.50 -0.79 -8.44
C SER A 22 7.69 0.29 -7.38
N PHE A 23 7.68 -0.05 -6.09
CA PHE A 23 7.85 0.90 -4.98
C PHE A 23 9.12 0.60 -4.16
N GLY A 24 9.93 -0.36 -4.61
CA GLY A 24 11.14 -0.79 -3.92
C GLY A 24 10.90 -1.35 -2.52
N LEU A 25 9.70 -1.88 -2.27
CA LEU A 25 9.29 -2.43 -0.97
C LEU A 25 10.15 -3.65 -0.62
N ALA A 26 10.72 -3.67 0.58
CA ALA A 26 11.56 -4.75 1.08
C ALA A 26 11.30 -4.97 2.58
N ALA A 27 11.62 -6.17 3.08
CA ALA A 27 11.69 -6.44 4.51
C ALA A 27 12.81 -5.57 5.13
N ALA A 28 12.50 -4.82 6.17
CA ALA A 28 13.47 -3.98 6.88
C ALA A 28 14.33 -4.82 7.83
N GLU A 29 13.74 -5.87 8.38
CA GLU A 29 14.37 -6.77 9.35
C GLU A 29 14.04 -8.23 9.04
N PRO A 30 14.83 -9.20 9.55
CA PRO A 30 14.49 -10.61 9.48
C PRO A 30 13.14 -10.91 10.11
N LEU A 31 12.46 -11.92 9.58
CA LEU A 31 11.15 -12.32 10.07
C LEU A 31 11.25 -12.89 11.49
N GLN A 32 10.65 -12.20 12.45
CA GLN A 32 10.64 -12.61 13.86
C GLN A 32 9.48 -13.57 14.13
N VAL A 33 9.74 -14.88 14.00
CA VAL A 33 8.79 -15.96 14.29
C VAL A 33 9.48 -17.02 15.14
N GLN A 34 8.93 -17.26 16.34
CA GLN A 34 9.40 -18.34 17.22
C GLN A 34 9.14 -19.71 16.59
N PRO A 35 9.90 -20.76 16.94
CA PRO A 35 9.66 -22.11 16.47
C PRO A 35 8.19 -22.53 16.67
N LEU A 36 7.54 -22.92 15.58
CA LEU A 36 6.13 -23.29 15.54
C LEU A 36 5.98 -24.80 15.71
N GLN A 37 5.33 -25.22 16.80
CA GLN A 37 4.98 -26.62 17.04
C GLN A 37 3.92 -27.11 16.05
N PRO A 38 3.84 -28.43 15.78
CA PRO A 38 2.72 -29.01 15.02
C PRO A 38 1.35 -28.57 15.56
N GLY A 39 0.48 -28.11 14.67
CA GLY A 39 -0.85 -27.58 15.00
C GLY A 39 -0.87 -26.16 15.59
N ALA A 40 0.28 -25.53 15.82
CA ALA A 40 0.35 -24.19 16.39
C ALA A 40 0.27 -23.09 15.31
N SER A 41 -0.07 -21.88 15.74
CA SER A 41 -0.06 -20.68 14.90
C SER A 41 0.68 -19.52 15.58
N ALA A 42 1.23 -18.63 14.76
CA ALA A 42 1.87 -17.40 15.22
C ALA A 42 1.46 -16.21 14.35
N ARG A 43 1.20 -15.08 15.00
CA ARG A 43 1.00 -13.80 14.34
C ARG A 43 2.25 -12.95 14.52
N THR A 44 2.73 -12.37 13.43
CA THR A 44 3.91 -11.51 13.42
C THR A 44 3.70 -10.30 12.52
N MET A 45 4.41 -9.22 12.82
CA MET A 45 4.50 -8.02 12.00
C MET A 45 5.89 -7.97 11.38
N LEU A 46 5.96 -7.67 10.08
CA LEU A 46 7.21 -7.49 9.37
C LEU A 46 7.39 -6.00 9.09
N PRO A 47 8.33 -5.32 9.75
CA PRO A 47 8.71 -3.96 9.37
C PRO A 47 9.20 -3.94 7.92
N MET A 48 8.72 -2.97 7.14
CA MET A 48 9.05 -2.84 5.73
C MET A 48 9.66 -1.47 5.44
N VAL A 49 10.55 -1.43 4.45
CA VAL A 49 11.18 -0.21 3.93
C VAL A 49 10.90 -0.07 2.43
N LEU A 50 11.01 1.15 1.93
CA LEU A 50 10.74 1.51 0.53
C LEU A 50 12.04 1.85 -0.21
N SER A 51 11.95 1.94 -1.55
CA SER A 51 13.04 2.42 -2.42
C SER A 51 14.36 1.63 -2.35
N GLN A 52 14.33 0.36 -1.95
CA GLN A 52 15.53 -0.51 -1.92
C GLN A 52 15.63 -1.40 -3.18
N ASN A 53 14.53 -2.04 -3.57
CA ASN A 53 14.49 -3.05 -4.63
C ASN A 53 13.56 -2.65 -5.78
N MET A 54 13.83 -1.50 -6.39
CA MET A 54 13.02 -0.97 -7.49
C MET A 54 13.04 -1.90 -8.72
N SER A 55 11.87 -2.21 -9.29
CA SER A 55 11.76 -2.86 -10.60
C SER A 55 11.70 -1.82 -11.71
N ALA A 56 12.32 -2.10 -12.86
CA ALA A 56 12.14 -1.29 -14.07
C ALA A 56 10.77 -1.59 -14.73
N GLY A 57 10.21 -0.61 -15.42
CA GLY A 57 8.97 -0.73 -16.19
C GLY A 57 7.77 0.00 -15.56
N PRO A 58 6.55 -0.23 -16.08
CA PRO A 58 5.35 0.46 -15.62
C PRO A 58 5.04 0.13 -14.15
N THR A 59 4.71 1.17 -13.38
CA THR A 59 4.28 1.02 -11.99
C THR A 59 3.03 0.14 -11.90
N ASN A 60 3.09 -0.89 -11.05
CA ASN A 60 1.96 -1.74 -10.73
C ASN A 60 2.01 -2.16 -9.25
N SER A 61 0.97 -2.83 -8.78
CA SER A 61 0.84 -3.24 -7.37
C SER A 61 1.31 -4.67 -7.08
N LEU A 62 1.89 -5.39 -8.06
CA LEU A 62 2.30 -6.78 -7.86
C LEU A 62 3.46 -6.87 -6.86
N LEU A 63 3.27 -7.69 -5.81
CA LEU A 63 4.32 -8.08 -4.89
C LEU A 63 4.57 -9.58 -5.04
N GLN A 64 5.77 -9.97 -5.45
CA GLN A 64 6.17 -11.38 -5.48
C GLN A 64 6.92 -11.71 -4.20
N VAL A 65 6.48 -12.73 -3.48
CA VAL A 65 6.97 -13.08 -2.15
C VAL A 65 7.53 -14.49 -2.16
N ALA A 66 8.71 -14.66 -1.55
CA ALA A 66 9.31 -15.94 -1.25
C ALA A 66 9.39 -16.12 0.27
N VAL A 67 8.91 -17.25 0.78
CA VAL A 67 9.01 -17.63 2.20
C VAL A 67 9.66 -19.00 2.31
N LYS A 68 10.57 -19.17 3.27
CA LYS A 68 11.14 -20.48 3.61
C LYS A 68 11.29 -20.64 5.11
N ASN A 69 11.45 -21.87 5.55
CA ASN A 69 11.92 -22.25 6.87
C ASN A 69 13.02 -23.31 6.72
N ASN A 70 13.51 -23.89 7.81
CA ASN A 70 14.60 -24.85 7.76
C ASN A 70 14.17 -26.24 7.26
N GLN A 71 12.90 -26.61 7.41
CA GLN A 71 12.39 -27.96 7.16
C GLN A 71 11.76 -28.14 5.78
N GLN A 72 11.35 -27.05 5.12
CA GLN A 72 10.55 -27.08 3.90
C GLN A 72 11.23 -26.33 2.74
N PRO A 73 10.88 -26.64 1.48
CA PRO A 73 11.36 -25.88 0.33
C PRO A 73 10.87 -24.42 0.39
N VAL A 74 11.44 -23.58 -0.48
CA VAL A 74 10.98 -22.20 -0.64
C VAL A 74 9.61 -22.19 -1.30
N TRP A 75 8.68 -21.44 -0.70
CA TRP A 75 7.34 -21.20 -1.21
C TRP A 75 7.28 -19.82 -1.86
N TYR A 76 6.66 -19.76 -3.03
CA TYR A 76 6.46 -18.53 -3.78
C TYR A 76 4.98 -18.23 -3.93
N PHE A 77 4.60 -16.98 -3.73
CA PHE A 77 3.25 -16.49 -3.99
C PHE A 77 3.27 -15.03 -4.43
N THR A 78 2.12 -14.54 -4.87
CA THR A 78 1.92 -13.13 -5.23
C THR A 78 0.90 -12.49 -4.31
N ASP A 79 1.11 -11.22 -4.02
CA ASP A 79 0.22 -10.36 -3.27
C ASP A 79 0.11 -8.99 -3.98
N LYS A 80 -0.71 -8.09 -3.44
CA LYS A 80 -0.92 -6.74 -3.96
C LYS A 80 -0.57 -5.69 -2.93
N ILE A 81 0.30 -4.78 -3.33
CA ILE A 81 0.60 -3.58 -2.56
C ILE A 81 -0.65 -2.68 -2.53
N VAL A 82 -1.11 -2.40 -1.32
CA VAL A 82 -2.23 -1.49 -1.08
C VAL A 82 -1.71 -0.05 -1.20
N LEU A 83 -2.05 0.63 -2.29
CA LEU A 83 -1.43 1.91 -2.65
C LEU A 83 -1.58 3.01 -1.57
N HIS A 84 -2.75 3.11 -0.93
CA HIS A 84 -2.97 4.14 0.09
C HIS A 84 -2.11 3.93 1.36
N ALA A 85 -1.67 2.71 1.63
CA ALA A 85 -0.73 2.44 2.73
C ALA A 85 0.67 3.03 2.45
N LEU A 86 0.93 3.46 1.21
CA LEU A 86 2.17 4.12 0.82
C LEU A 86 2.04 5.65 0.81
N PHE A 87 0.86 6.23 1.07
CA PHE A 87 0.73 7.68 1.03
C PHE A 87 1.54 8.33 2.16
N SER A 88 2.39 9.29 1.77
CA SER A 88 3.28 10.00 2.68
C SER A 88 2.55 11.09 3.46
N GLU A 89 2.98 11.32 4.70
CA GLU A 89 2.47 12.38 5.57
C GLU A 89 2.72 13.79 4.98
N ASP A 90 3.78 13.95 4.18
CA ASP A 90 4.10 15.20 3.47
C ASP A 90 3.35 15.35 2.11
N GLY A 91 2.25 14.62 1.92
CA GLY A 91 1.44 14.64 0.70
C GLY A 91 0.43 15.78 0.61
N ARG A 92 0.35 16.65 1.62
CA ARG A 92 -0.57 17.79 1.64
C ARG A 92 -0.02 18.92 0.78
N MET A 93 -0.79 19.33 -0.22
CA MET A 93 -0.46 20.49 -1.05
C MET A 93 -1.08 21.77 -0.50
N GLU A 94 -0.42 22.90 -0.71
CA GLU A 94 -1.06 24.21 -0.55
C GLU A 94 -2.01 24.48 -1.72
N ARG A 95 -3.07 25.25 -1.46
CA ARG A 95 -4.12 25.51 -2.46
C ARG A 95 -3.60 26.19 -3.73
N GLY A 96 -2.67 27.14 -3.59
CA GLY A 96 -2.06 27.82 -4.74
C GLY A 96 -1.26 26.84 -5.60
N THR A 97 -0.34 26.10 -4.97
CA THR A 97 0.48 25.07 -5.62
C THR A 97 -0.35 23.98 -6.28
N PHE A 98 -1.45 23.55 -5.66
CA PHE A 98 -2.37 22.57 -6.25
C PHE A 98 -2.96 23.09 -7.57
N LEU A 99 -3.47 24.32 -7.60
CA LEU A 99 -4.07 24.90 -8.80
C LEU A 99 -3.06 25.10 -9.94
N GLU A 100 -1.86 25.57 -9.61
CA GLU A 100 -0.76 25.72 -10.57
C GLU A 100 -0.33 24.37 -11.14
N THR A 101 -0.13 23.38 -10.26
CA THR A 101 0.25 22.02 -10.66
C THR A 101 -0.82 21.41 -11.55
N TRP A 102 -2.10 21.46 -11.15
CA TRP A 102 -3.22 20.91 -11.92
C TRP A 102 -3.29 21.51 -13.32
N ARG A 103 -3.12 22.83 -13.47
CA ARG A 103 -3.13 23.51 -14.78
C ARG A 103 -1.93 23.17 -15.66
N SER A 104 -0.81 22.77 -15.05
CA SER A 104 0.42 22.44 -15.78
C SER A 104 0.44 21.00 -16.32
N LEU A 105 -0.43 20.12 -15.82
CA LEU A 105 -0.48 18.73 -16.24
C LEU A 105 -1.14 18.61 -17.63
N PRO A 106 -0.62 17.76 -18.54
CA PRO A 106 -1.29 17.46 -19.80
C PRO A 106 -2.64 16.76 -19.56
N ASP A 107 -3.66 17.14 -20.32
CA ASP A 107 -4.99 16.51 -20.27
C ASP A 107 -4.93 14.99 -20.52
N SER A 108 -3.94 14.51 -21.28
CA SER A 108 -3.70 13.07 -21.51
C SER A 108 -3.40 12.27 -20.24
N ASN A 109 -3.03 12.94 -19.14
CA ASN A 109 -2.77 12.32 -17.85
C ASN A 109 -4.02 12.27 -16.97
N GLU A 110 -5.09 12.99 -17.32
CA GLU A 110 -6.36 12.94 -16.60
C GLU A 110 -7.07 11.61 -16.88
N VAL A 111 -7.41 10.89 -15.81
CA VAL A 111 -8.18 9.65 -15.90
C VAL A 111 -9.45 9.82 -15.09
N GLN A 112 -10.59 9.58 -15.74
CA GLN A 112 -11.91 9.63 -15.11
C GLN A 112 -12.40 8.21 -14.83
N LYS A 113 -12.99 8.00 -13.65
CA LYS A 113 -13.51 6.71 -13.23
C LYS A 113 -14.74 6.86 -12.35
N ASP A 114 -15.79 6.15 -12.72
CA ASP A 114 -17.00 6.02 -11.90
C ASP A 114 -16.83 4.88 -10.88
N PHE A 115 -17.36 5.11 -9.68
CA PHE A 115 -17.38 4.12 -8.60
C PHE A 115 -18.81 3.70 -8.27
N PRO A 116 -19.42 2.83 -9.09
CA PRO A 116 -20.77 2.36 -8.85
C PRO A 116 -20.84 1.60 -7.52
N GLY A 117 -21.91 1.81 -6.76
CA GLY A 117 -22.13 1.14 -5.48
C GLY A 117 -21.48 1.81 -4.26
N ILE A 118 -20.74 2.91 -4.44
CA ILE A 118 -20.29 3.75 -3.31
C ILE A 118 -21.37 4.78 -2.99
N THR A 119 -21.82 4.82 -1.74
CA THR A 119 -22.73 5.85 -1.23
C THR A 119 -22.00 6.72 -0.22
N ILE A 120 -21.85 8.01 -0.53
CA ILE A 120 -21.31 9.01 0.41
C ILE A 120 -22.47 9.60 1.19
N THR A 121 -22.63 9.19 2.44
CA THR A 121 -23.68 9.69 3.34
C THR A 121 -23.29 10.99 4.03
N SER A 122 -21.99 11.20 4.25
CA SER A 122 -21.42 12.41 4.84
C SER A 122 -20.10 12.74 4.17
N VAL A 123 -20.00 13.96 3.63
CA VAL A 123 -18.74 14.48 3.07
C VAL A 123 -17.69 14.59 4.17
N GLU A 124 -18.06 15.07 5.35
CA GLU A 124 -17.15 15.27 6.48
C GLU A 124 -16.52 13.95 6.93
N SER A 125 -17.35 12.93 7.23
CA SER A 125 -16.86 11.61 7.64
C SER A 125 -16.02 10.92 6.56
N THR A 126 -16.31 11.22 5.29
CA THR A 126 -15.48 10.74 4.16
C THR A 126 -14.12 11.42 4.19
N LEU A 127 -14.06 12.74 4.37
CA LEU A 127 -12.79 13.46 4.46
C LEU A 127 -11.94 12.99 5.65
N ASP A 128 -12.54 12.71 6.81
CA ASP A 128 -11.84 12.17 7.97
C ASP A 128 -11.22 10.80 7.68
N LEU A 129 -11.98 9.91 7.02
CA LEU A 129 -11.49 8.59 6.61
C LEU A 129 -10.32 8.69 5.62
N LEU A 130 -10.41 9.60 4.65
CA LEU A 130 -9.36 9.80 3.64
C LEU A 130 -8.11 10.43 4.26
N ALA A 131 -8.27 11.37 5.19
CA ALA A 131 -7.16 11.97 5.92
C ALA A 131 -6.41 10.95 6.78
N ALA A 132 -7.11 9.99 7.38
CA ALA A 132 -6.49 8.88 8.12
C ALA A 132 -5.59 7.97 7.25
N SER A 133 -5.73 8.05 5.92
CA SER A 133 -4.88 7.36 4.95
C SER A 133 -3.92 8.29 4.21
N ASN A 134 -3.63 9.48 4.75
CA ASN A 134 -2.76 10.49 4.12
C ASN A 134 -3.26 10.98 2.74
N MET A 135 -4.58 11.03 2.54
CA MET A 135 -5.19 11.75 1.43
C MET A 135 -5.85 13.03 1.93
N PHE A 136 -5.32 14.17 1.51
CA PHE A 136 -5.55 15.46 2.14
C PHE A 136 -6.56 16.31 1.37
N PHE A 137 -7.50 16.89 2.09
CA PHE A 137 -8.44 17.86 1.55
C PHE A 137 -7.77 19.20 1.22
N ILE A 138 -8.01 19.69 -0.01
CA ILE A 138 -7.50 20.98 -0.48
C ILE A 138 -8.61 22.02 -0.58
N ALA A 139 -9.71 21.68 -1.26
CA ALA A 139 -10.81 22.58 -1.50
C ALA A 139 -12.10 21.84 -1.83
N LYS A 140 -13.22 22.51 -1.64
CA LYS A 140 -14.56 22.06 -2.04
C LYS A 140 -15.21 23.15 -2.87
N ARG A 141 -15.91 22.77 -3.95
CA ARG A 141 -16.79 23.67 -4.69
C ARG A 141 -18.13 23.00 -4.95
N LYS A 142 -19.16 23.82 -5.17
CA LYS A 142 -20.45 23.37 -5.69
C LYS A 142 -20.43 23.40 -7.22
N ASN A 143 -20.93 22.35 -7.85
CA ASN A 143 -21.24 22.31 -9.28
C ASN A 143 -22.70 21.90 -9.45
N GLY A 144 -23.60 22.89 -9.50
CA GLY A 144 -25.03 22.65 -9.34
C GLY A 144 -25.33 21.98 -8.00
N ASN A 145 -25.97 20.81 -8.05
CA ASN A 145 -26.31 20.03 -6.86
C ASN A 145 -25.18 19.08 -6.41
N GLN A 146 -24.05 19.04 -7.11
CA GLN A 146 -22.93 18.16 -6.79
C GLN A 146 -21.86 18.86 -5.95
N ASP A 147 -21.31 18.14 -4.99
CA ASP A 147 -20.08 18.52 -4.31
C ASP A 147 -18.87 18.01 -5.09
N VAL A 148 -17.96 18.91 -5.42
CA VAL A 148 -16.67 18.58 -6.04
C VAL A 148 -15.58 18.80 -5.00
N LEU A 149 -14.86 17.73 -4.67
CA LEU A 149 -13.77 17.72 -3.69
C LEU A 149 -12.43 17.66 -4.43
N TYR A 150 -11.50 18.52 -4.00
CA TYR A 150 -10.12 18.51 -4.45
C TYR A 150 -9.25 17.92 -3.35
N LEU A 151 -8.49 16.89 -3.70
CA LEU A 151 -7.70 16.08 -2.78
C LEU A 151 -6.27 15.97 -3.31
N SER A 152 -5.29 15.87 -2.41
CA SER A 152 -3.90 15.55 -2.75
C SER A 152 -3.40 14.36 -1.95
N ALA A 153 -2.57 13.53 -2.56
CA ALA A 153 -1.78 12.50 -1.88
C ALA A 153 -0.44 12.38 -2.59
N LYS A 154 0.57 11.86 -1.88
CA LYS A 154 1.91 11.67 -2.43
C LYS A 154 2.37 10.25 -2.19
N VAL A 155 2.84 9.60 -3.24
CA VAL A 155 3.50 8.29 -3.16
C VAL A 155 5.03 8.47 -3.18
N PRO A 156 5.79 7.56 -2.56
CA PRO A 156 7.24 7.52 -2.67
C PRO A 156 7.66 7.47 -4.13
N ARG A 157 8.75 8.17 -4.47
CA ARG A 157 9.33 8.06 -5.79
C ARG A 157 9.91 6.66 -5.97
N GLY A 158 9.59 6.06 -7.11
CA GLY A 158 10.33 4.93 -7.64
C GLY A 158 11.65 5.36 -8.28
#